data_AF-A0A2S1RD16-F1
#
_entry.id   AF-A0A2S1RD16-F1
#
_cell.length_a   1.000
_cell.length_b   1.000
_cell.length_c   1.000
_cell.angle_alpha   90.00
_cell.angle_beta   90.00
_cell.angle_gamma   90.00
#
_symmetry.space_group_name_H-M   'P 1'
#
loop_
_entity.id
_entity.type
_entity.pdbx_description
1 polymer ?
#
loop_
_entity_poly.entity_id
_entity_poly.type
_entity_poly.pdbx_seq_one_letter_code
_entity_poly.pdbx_strand_id
1 'polypeptide(L)' 'MRVHDDGDWSTIIVFEGLLTVTNALITWDIPPGTPAGEYRVVYTASGRGLDGPPVPGSGGEPGLRRALTATLGH' A
#
# COMPACT_ATOMS: atom_id res chain seq x y z
N MET A 1 11.06 -6.61 10.25
CA MET A 1 10.75 -7.95 9.71
C MET A 1 9.47 -7.83 8.89
N ARG A 2 9.41 -8.42 7.69
CA ARG A 2 8.18 -8.48 6.87
C ARG A 2 7.29 -9.60 7.40
N VAL A 3 6.01 -9.32 7.60
CA VAL A 3 5.01 -10.28 8.14
C VAL A 3 3.89 -10.61 7.14
N HIS A 4 3.66 -9.71 6.19
CA HIS A 4 2.72 -9.86 5.08
C HIS A 4 3.32 -9.28 3.81
N ASP A 5 2.89 -9.78 2.66
CA ASP A 5 3.25 -9.25 1.34
C ASP A 5 2.08 -9.24 0.35
N ASP A 6 2.29 -8.67 -0.83
CA ASP A 6 1.26 -8.45 -1.86
C ASP A 6 0.72 -9.74 -2.51
N GLY A 7 1.29 -10.90 -2.17
CA GLY A 7 0.73 -12.21 -2.50
C GLY A 7 -0.28 -12.72 -1.48
N ASP A 8 -0.40 -12.09 -0.30
CA ASP A 8 -1.36 -12.48 0.72
C ASP A 8 -2.77 -12.00 0.37
N TRP A 9 -3.77 -12.87 0.53
CA TRP A 9 -5.18 -12.54 0.34
C TRP A 9 -5.68 -11.39 1.23
N SER A 10 -5.03 -11.18 2.37
CA SER A 10 -5.32 -10.07 3.29
C SER A 10 -4.75 -8.74 2.83
N THR A 11 -3.96 -8.71 1.75
CA THR A 11 -3.40 -7.48 1.20
C THR A 11 -4.01 -7.18 -0.14
N ILE A 12 -4.37 -5.91 -0.35
CA ILE A 12 -4.99 -5.45 -1.59
C ILE A 12 -4.26 -4.19 -2.02
N ILE A 13 -3.90 -4.13 -3.29
CA ILE A 13 -3.36 -2.93 -3.92
C ILE A 13 -4.32 -2.50 -5.02
N VAL A 14 -4.89 -1.31 -4.87
CA VAL A 14 -5.73 -0.69 -5.89
C VAL A 14 -4.96 0.47 -6.52
N PHE A 15 -4.90 0.49 -7.84
CA PHE A 15 -4.31 1.58 -8.60
C PHE A 15 -5.41 2.43 -9.21
N GLU A 16 -5.37 3.73 -8.93
CA GLU A 16 -6.27 4.70 -9.54
C GLU A 16 -5.43 5.79 -10.21
N GLY A 17 -5.79 6.16 -11.43
CA GLY A 17 -5.02 7.12 -12.22
C GLY A 17 -5.85 8.27 -12.75
N LEU A 18 -5.24 9.46 -12.79
CA LEU A 18 -5.69 10.58 -13.59
C LEU A 18 -4.53 11.06 -14.45
N LEU A 19 -4.68 10.97 -15.78
CA LEU A 19 -3.61 11.25 -16.74
C LEU A 19 -2.33 10.46 -16.43
N THR A 20 -1.22 11.14 -16.16
CA THR A 20 0.10 10.55 -15.90
C THR A 20 0.36 10.30 -14.41
N VAL A 21 -0.59 10.61 -13.54
CA VAL A 21 -0.48 10.41 -12.10
C VAL A 21 -1.25 9.17 -11.71
N THR A 22 -0.59 8.25 -11.01
CA THR A 22 -1.21 7.06 -10.40
C THR A 22 -1.08 7.14 -8.89
N ASN A 23 -2.21 7.02 -8.20
CA ASN A 23 -2.27 6.73 -6.77
C ASN A 23 -2.34 5.22 -6.57
N ALA A 24 -1.65 4.73 -5.54
CA ALA A 24 -1.75 3.36 -5.08
C ALA A 24 -2.35 3.37 -3.67
N LEU A 25 -3.52 2.74 -3.51
CA LEU A 25 -4.10 2.46 -2.21
C LEU A 25 -3.70 1.05 -1.79
N ILE A 26 -2.97 0.95 -0.68
CA ILE A 26 -2.52 -0.33 -0.11
C ILE A 26 -3.34 -0.59 1.14
N THR A 27 -4.11 -1.67 1.11
CA THR A 27 -4.93 -2.11 2.24
C THR A 27 -4.37 -3.41 2.79
N TRP A 28 -4.36 -3.53 4.11
CA TRP A 28 -4.10 -4.78 4.82
C TRP A 28 -5.27 -5.05 5.78
N ASP A 29 -6.04 -6.09 5.47
CA ASP A 29 -7.06 -6.62 6.38
C ASP A 29 -6.37 -7.47 7.45
N ILE A 30 -6.35 -6.97 8.69
CA ILE A 30 -5.57 -7.56 9.78
C ILE A 30 -6.17 -8.93 10.16
N PRO A 31 -5.49 -10.07 9.90
CA PRO A 31 -6.07 -11.37 10.17
C PRO A 31 -6.27 -11.62 11.67
N PRO A 32 -7.26 -12.43 12.06
CA PRO A 32 -7.42 -12.87 13.45
C PRO A 32 -6.13 -13.51 13.97
N GLY A 33 -5.77 -13.21 15.22
CA GLY A 33 -4.55 -13.71 15.85
C GLY A 33 -3.27 -12.92 15.53
N THR A 34 -3.36 -11.84 14.75
CA THR A 34 -2.23 -10.92 14.54
C THR A 34 -1.75 -10.37 15.89
N PRO A 35 -0.45 -10.54 16.24
CA PRO A 35 0.08 -10.02 17.49
C PRO A 35 -0.10 -8.51 17.62
N ALA A 36 -0.40 -8.03 18.83
CA ALA A 36 -0.41 -6.60 19.09
C ALA A 36 0.99 -6.01 18.92
N GLY A 37 1.10 -4.86 18.25
CA GLY A 37 2.37 -4.21 17.97
C GLY A 37 2.22 -3.03 17.03
N GLU A 38 3.33 -2.35 16.78
CA GLU A 38 3.41 -1.31 15.75
C GLU A 38 3.75 -1.95 14.41
N TYR A 39 2.95 -1.62 13.40
CA TYR A 39 3.13 -2.06 12.03
C TYR A 39 3.26 -0.84 11.11
N ARG A 40 3.96 -1.03 9.99
CA ARG A 40 4.12 -0.05 8.93
C ARG A 40 3.91 -0.74 7.59
N VAL A 41 3.14 -0.10 6.72
CA VAL A 41 3.09 -0.45 5.30
C VAL A 41 4.33 0.15 4.62
N VAL A 42 5.08 -0.71 3.93
CA VAL A 42 6.24 -0.33 3.13
C VAL A 42 5.97 -0.75 1.70
N TYR A 43 6.27 0.11 0.74
CA TYR A 43 6.02 -0.17 -0.66
C TYR A 43 7.24 0.11 -1.54
N THR A 44 7.32 -0.66 -2.62
CA THR A 44 8.22 -0.44 -3.74
C THR A 44 7.37 -0.19 -4.98
N ALA A 45 7.74 0.81 -5.77
CA ALA A 45 7.07 1.17 -7.00
C ALA A 45 8.10 1.43 -8.09
N SER A 46 7.68 1.40 -9.35
CA SER A 46 8.48 1.90 -10.46
C SER A 46 7.64 2.90 -11.26
N GLY A 47 8.22 4.07 -11.53
CA GLY A 47 7.60 5.10 -12.36
C GLY A 47 8.35 5.24 -13.67
N ARG A 48 7.72 5.85 -14.67
CA ARG A 48 8.36 6.21 -15.94
C ARG A 48 8.05 7.67 -16.25
N GLY A 49 9.07 8.47 -16.53
CA GLY A 49 8.87 9.77 -17.19
C GLY A 49 8.43 9.54 -18.65
N LEU A 50 7.68 10.47 -19.24
CA LEU A 50 6.95 10.29 -20.51
C LEU A 50 7.66 9.44 -21.59
N ASP A 51 8.99 9.61 -21.76
CA ASP A 51 9.78 8.82 -22.71
C ASP A 51 11.00 8.07 -22.10
N GLY A 52 11.27 8.16 -20.79
CA GLY A 52 12.48 7.62 -20.16
C GLY A 52 12.39 6.14 -19.74
N PRO A 53 13.47 5.43 -19.39
CA PRO A 53 13.36 4.09 -18.81
C PRO A 53 12.63 4.12 -17.44
N PRO A 54 12.04 2.99 -16.99
CA PRO A 54 11.48 2.91 -15.64
C PRO A 54 12.54 3.20 -14.57
N VAL A 55 12.16 3.98 -13.56
CA VAL A 55 13.00 4.33 -12.41
C VAL A 55 12.37 3.74 -11.14
N PRO A 56 13.13 2.98 -10.34
CA PRO A 56 12.63 2.44 -9.09
C PRO A 56 12.43 3.53 -8.03
N GLY A 57 11.41 3.38 -7.21
CA GLY A 57 11.11 4.20 -6.04
C GLY A 57 10.61 3.37 -4.87
N SER A 58 10.77 3.89 -3.65
CA SER A 58 10.27 3.25 -2.43
C SER A 58 9.78 4.29 -1.43
N GLY A 59 8.80 3.94 -0.63
CA GLY A 59 8.30 4.79 0.46
C GLY A 59 7.70 3.97 1.60
N GLY A 60 7.34 4.65 2.69
CA GLY A 60 6.67 4.02 3.82
C GLY A 60 6.02 5.05 4.73
N GLU A 61 4.81 4.76 5.19
CA GLU A 61 4.04 5.67 6.03
C GLU A 61 4.44 5.56 7.52
N PRO A 62 4.52 6.66 8.28
CA PRO A 62 4.84 6.59 9.70
C PRO A 62 3.69 6.01 10.52
N GLY A 63 3.93 4.85 11.15
CA GLY A 63 3.26 4.32 12.34
C GLY A 63 1.73 4.33 12.33
N LEU A 64 1.10 3.22 11.94
CA LEU A 64 -0.34 3.07 12.03
C LEU A 64 -0.80 2.97 13.49
N ARG A 65 -1.32 4.08 14.04
CA ARG A 65 -2.22 4.07 15.21
C ARG A 65 -3.65 4.26 14.71
N ARG A 66 -4.22 3.17 14.16
CA ARG A 66 -5.61 3.04 13.68
C ARG A 66 -6.05 4.00 12.54
N ALA A 67 -6.23 3.39 11.37
CA ALA A 67 -7.05 3.77 10.19
C ALA A 67 -6.58 4.90 9.24
N LEU A 68 -6.66 4.64 7.91
CA LEU A 68 -7.01 5.69 6.95
C LEU A 68 -8.10 5.21 5.96
N THR A 69 -9.25 5.86 6.10
CA THR A 69 -10.52 5.89 5.33
C THR A 69 -11.26 4.58 5.06
N ALA A 70 -12.16 4.26 6.00
CA ALA A 70 -13.44 3.65 5.70
C ALA A 70 -14.36 4.69 5.01
N THR A 71 -14.95 4.32 3.87
CA THR A 71 -16.23 4.88 3.41
C THR A 71 -17.21 3.72 3.26
N LEU A 72 -18.18 3.66 4.17
CA LEU A 72 -19.40 2.86 4.01
C LEU A 72 -20.22 3.43 2.86
N GLY A 73 -20.74 2.57 1.99
CA GLY A 73 -21.65 2.98 0.92
C GLY A 73 -22.51 1.83 0.42
N HIS A 74 -23.64 1.66 1.11
CA HIS A 74 -24.85 0.85 0.82
C HIS A 74 -24.72 -0.62 0.43
#